data_AF-A0A3Q0JMK6-F1
#
_entry.id   AF-A0A3Q0JMK6-F1
#
_cell.length_a   1.000
_cell.length_b   1.000
_cell.length_c   1.000
_cell.angle_alpha   90.00
_cell.angle_beta   90.00
_cell.angle_gamma   90.00
#
_symmetry.space_group_name_H-M   'P 1'
#
loop_
_entity.id
_entity.type
_entity.pdbx_description
1 polymer ?
#
loop_
_entity_poly.entity_id
_entity_poly.type
_entity_poly.pdbx_seq_one_letter_code
_entity_poly.pdbx_strand_id
1 'polypeptide(L)'
;MIASRHDYATRPPPQEDVPEPVNPCYPSPCGPYSQCRDIGGSPSCSCLPNYIGSPPNCKPECLQNSECPYDKACIREKCIDPCPGSCGYGAVCTVINHSPICTCPEGYIGDAFSSCYPKPPEPVQATPIEEDTCNCVPNAECRDGVCLCLPDYYGDGYVSCRPECVQNSDCPRNKACIRNKCRNPCTPGTCGEGAICDVVNHAVMCSCPPGTTGSPFVQCKPIQYEPVYT
;
A
#
# COMPACT_ATOMS: atom_id res chain seq x y z
N MET A 1 110.85 -72.02 18.23
CA MET A 1 110.27 -71.52 16.96
C MET A 1 108.75 -71.58 17.07
N ILE A 2 108.10 -70.52 17.54
CA ILE A 2 106.65 -70.34 17.39
C ILE A 2 106.42 -68.85 17.15
N ALA A 3 106.00 -68.52 15.95
CA ALA A 3 105.75 -67.17 15.47
C ALA A 3 104.32 -66.76 15.85
N SER A 4 104.18 -65.69 16.64
CA SER A 4 102.89 -65.06 16.91
C SER A 4 102.46 -64.22 15.72
N ARG A 5 101.39 -64.64 15.05
CA ARG A 5 100.71 -63.89 13.99
C ARG A 5 100.09 -62.63 14.60
N HIS A 6 100.44 -61.46 14.06
CA HIS A 6 99.69 -60.23 14.29
C HIS A 6 98.49 -60.22 13.34
N ASP A 7 97.27 -60.27 13.89
CA ASP A 7 96.04 -59.96 13.16
C ASP A 7 96.04 -58.46 12.80
N TYR A 8 96.27 -58.16 11.53
CA TYR A 8 96.07 -56.83 10.98
C TYR A 8 94.56 -56.60 10.82
N ALA A 9 93.99 -55.73 11.65
CA ALA A 9 92.66 -55.20 11.42
C ALA A 9 92.64 -54.41 10.10
N THR A 10 91.97 -54.95 9.08
CA THR A 10 91.68 -54.26 7.84
C THR A 10 90.77 -53.07 8.12
N ARG A 11 91.28 -51.86 7.86
CA ARG A 11 90.53 -50.60 7.95
C ARG A 11 89.36 -50.65 6.95
N PRO A 12 88.11 -50.35 7.36
CA PRO A 12 86.97 -50.38 6.43
C PRO A 12 87.17 -49.34 5.30
N PRO A 13 86.64 -49.62 4.09
CA PRO A 13 86.77 -48.72 2.95
C PRO A 13 86.11 -47.35 3.26
N PRO A 14 86.58 -46.25 2.65
CA PRO A 14 85.95 -44.95 2.80
C PRO A 14 84.50 -45.04 2.34
N GLN A 15 83.55 -44.65 3.20
CA GLN A 15 82.18 -44.45 2.78
C GLN A 15 82.18 -43.30 1.77
N GLU A 16 81.77 -43.55 0.53
CA GLU A 16 81.43 -42.48 -0.40
C GLU A 16 80.26 -41.70 0.23
N ASP A 17 80.49 -40.42 0.53
CA ASP A 17 79.45 -39.50 1.00
C ASP A 17 78.39 -39.36 -0.10
N VAL A 18 77.35 -40.20 -0.05
CA VAL A 18 76.14 -39.98 -0.82
C VAL A 18 75.53 -38.69 -0.28
N PRO A 19 75.41 -37.61 -1.09
CA PRO A 19 74.83 -36.38 -0.59
C PRO A 19 73.41 -36.67 -0.10
N GLU A 20 73.14 -36.34 1.16
CA GLU A 20 71.79 -36.47 1.72
C GLU A 20 70.80 -35.71 0.82
N PRO A 21 69.63 -36.29 0.50
CA PRO A 21 68.65 -35.64 -0.34
C PRO A 21 68.21 -34.32 0.33
N VAL A 22 68.67 -33.20 -0.22
CA VAL A 22 68.30 -31.86 0.24
C VAL A 22 66.82 -31.65 -0.05
N ASN A 23 66.02 -31.45 0.99
CA ASN A 23 64.59 -31.20 0.84
C ASN A 23 64.35 -29.87 0.09
N PRO A 24 63.80 -29.88 -1.13
CA PRO A 24 63.62 -28.67 -1.93
C PRO A 24 62.57 -27.70 -1.36
N CYS A 25 61.79 -28.12 -0.37
CA CYS A 25 60.80 -27.30 0.33
C CYS A 25 61.33 -26.64 1.61
N TYR A 26 62.63 -26.74 1.94
CA TYR A 26 63.19 -26.11 3.14
C TYR A 26 64.49 -25.32 2.86
N PRO A 27 64.49 -23.98 3.01
CA PRO A 27 63.33 -23.11 3.29
C PRO A 27 62.35 -23.08 2.11
N SER A 28 61.05 -22.90 2.36
CA SER A 28 60.02 -23.02 1.32
C SER A 28 60.17 -21.92 0.25
N PRO A 29 60.26 -22.27 -1.04
CA PRO A 29 60.31 -21.29 -2.14
C PRO A 29 58.91 -20.79 -2.56
N CYS A 30 57.83 -21.35 -2.01
CA CYS A 30 56.46 -21.19 -2.52
C CYS A 30 55.73 -19.91 -2.06
N GLY A 31 56.35 -19.07 -1.22
CA GLY A 31 55.69 -17.87 -0.70
C GLY A 31 54.60 -18.15 0.35
N PRO A 32 53.99 -17.09 0.93
CA PRO A 32 52.94 -17.22 1.94
C PRO A 32 51.68 -17.84 1.36
N TYR A 33 50.86 -18.41 2.25
CA TYR A 33 49.57 -19.04 1.92
C TYR A 33 49.64 -20.15 0.84
N SER A 34 50.81 -20.76 0.69
CA SER A 34 51.09 -21.78 -0.31
C SER A 34 51.65 -23.04 0.34
N GLN A 35 51.27 -24.21 -0.17
CA GLN A 35 51.86 -25.49 0.21
C GLN A 35 52.94 -25.90 -0.79
N CYS A 36 54.07 -26.38 -0.27
CA CYS A 36 55.15 -26.97 -1.04
C CYS A 36 55.08 -28.50 -0.96
N ARG A 37 55.20 -29.17 -2.11
CA ARG A 37 55.31 -30.63 -2.22
C ARG A 37 56.55 -30.96 -3.05
N ASP A 38 57.38 -31.86 -2.57
CA ASP A 38 58.50 -32.37 -3.37
C ASP A 38 57.97 -33.37 -4.41
N ILE A 39 58.19 -33.06 -5.69
CA ILE A 39 57.87 -33.95 -6.82
C ILE A 39 59.17 -34.21 -7.57
N GLY A 40 59.82 -35.34 -7.25
CA GLY A 40 61.02 -35.81 -7.97
C GLY A 40 62.27 -34.95 -7.74
N GLY A 41 62.44 -34.39 -6.55
CA GLY A 41 63.58 -33.53 -6.20
C GLY A 41 63.39 -32.06 -6.61
N SER A 42 62.18 -31.67 -7.01
CA SER A 42 61.81 -30.30 -7.38
C SER A 42 60.62 -29.82 -6.54
N PRO A 43 60.61 -28.56 -6.09
CA PRO A 43 59.51 -28.01 -5.31
C PRO A 43 58.30 -27.73 -6.21
N SER A 44 57.14 -28.29 -5.86
CA SER A 44 55.84 -28.01 -6.49
C SER A 44 54.98 -27.20 -5.54
N CYS A 45 54.60 -26.00 -5.98
CA CYS A 45 53.84 -25.05 -5.18
C CYS A 45 52.37 -25.04 -5.59
N SER A 46 51.46 -24.99 -4.62
CA SER A 46 50.03 -24.72 -4.84
C SER A 46 49.47 -23.84 -3.72
N CYS A 47 48.43 -23.05 -3.98
CA CYS A 47 47.80 -22.28 -2.91
C CYS A 47 47.14 -23.20 -1.88
N LEU A 48 47.15 -22.78 -0.61
CA LEU A 48 46.38 -23.45 0.44
C LEU A 48 44.87 -23.36 0.13
N PRO A 49 44.05 -24.28 0.68
CA PRO A 49 42.61 -24.23 0.49
C PRO A 49 42.04 -22.85 0.84
N ASN A 50 41.20 -22.31 -0.04
CA ASN A 50 40.55 -21.00 0.06
C ASN A 50 41.42 -19.77 -0.25
N TYR A 51 42.69 -19.92 -0.59
CA TYR A 51 43.52 -18.84 -1.12
C TYR A 51 43.49 -18.86 -2.66
N ILE A 52 43.41 -17.68 -3.26
CA ILE A 52 43.30 -17.48 -4.71
C ILE A 52 44.62 -17.00 -5.31
N GLY A 53 44.78 -17.21 -6.62
CA GLY A 53 45.97 -16.84 -7.38
C GLY A 53 46.90 -18.01 -7.65
N SER A 54 48.17 -17.69 -7.91
CA SER A 54 49.22 -18.67 -8.18
C SER A 54 50.44 -18.40 -7.29
N PRO A 55 51.07 -19.43 -6.71
CA PRO A 55 52.29 -19.26 -5.94
C PRO A 55 53.37 -18.51 -6.73
N PRO A 56 54.17 -17.62 -6.09
CA PRO A 56 54.20 -17.33 -4.66
C PRO A 56 53.20 -16.26 -4.18
N ASN A 57 52.32 -15.80 -5.06
CA ASN A 57 51.39 -14.68 -4.81
C ASN A 57 49.99 -15.14 -4.42
N CYS A 58 49.89 -16.27 -3.72
CA CYS A 58 48.62 -16.70 -3.15
C CYS A 58 48.14 -15.66 -2.15
N LYS A 59 46.87 -15.28 -2.24
CA LYS A 59 46.27 -14.24 -1.39
C LYS A 59 44.85 -14.63 -0.98
N PRO A 60 44.33 -14.08 0.12
CA PRO A 60 42.94 -14.27 0.50
C PRO A 60 41.99 -13.67 -0.55
N GLU A 61 40.71 -14.01 -0.46
CA GLU A 61 39.68 -13.47 -1.36
C GLU A 61 39.52 -11.96 -1.17
N CYS A 62 39.58 -11.49 0.08
CA CYS A 62 39.53 -10.08 0.44
C CYS A 62 40.38 -9.79 1.68
N LEU A 63 40.88 -8.56 1.80
CA LEU A 63 41.39 -8.00 3.05
C LEU A 63 40.51 -6.85 3.56
N GLN A 64 39.78 -6.20 2.65
CA GLN A 64 38.87 -5.10 2.94
C GLN A 64 37.51 -5.30 2.27
N ASN A 65 36.49 -4.67 2.84
CA ASN A 65 35.12 -4.69 2.31
C ASN A 65 35.03 -4.22 0.85
N SER A 66 35.84 -3.24 0.45
CA SER A 66 35.87 -2.70 -0.91
C SER A 66 36.34 -3.68 -1.98
N GLU A 67 36.93 -4.82 -1.59
CA GLU A 67 37.32 -5.90 -2.50
C GLU A 67 36.17 -6.89 -2.74
N CYS A 68 35.09 -6.79 -1.96
CA CYS A 68 33.90 -7.60 -2.10
C CYS A 68 32.82 -6.92 -2.95
N PRO A 69 31.89 -7.69 -3.54
CA PRO A 69 30.63 -7.16 -4.06
C PRO A 69 29.87 -6.33 -3.00
N TYR A 70 29.07 -5.36 -3.44
CA TYR A 70 28.34 -4.44 -2.55
C TYR A 70 27.38 -5.14 -1.57
N ASP A 71 26.90 -6.33 -1.93
CA ASP A 71 26.00 -7.18 -1.15
C ASP A 71 26.73 -8.15 -0.19
N LYS A 72 28.06 -8.06 -0.08
CA LYS A 72 28.88 -8.94 0.77
C LYS A 72 29.87 -8.17 1.61
N ALA A 73 30.34 -8.74 2.72
CA ALA A 73 31.36 -8.15 3.57
C ALA A 73 32.60 -9.04 3.63
N CYS A 74 33.77 -8.43 3.87
CA CYS A 74 35.00 -9.18 4.10
C CYS A 74 35.02 -9.70 5.53
N ILE A 75 34.67 -10.98 5.69
CA ILE A 75 34.57 -11.65 6.99
C ILE A 75 35.51 -12.85 6.96
N ARG A 76 36.55 -12.81 7.79
CA ARG A 76 37.59 -13.86 7.87
C ARG A 76 38.17 -14.17 6.48
N GLU A 77 38.68 -13.14 5.82
CA GLU A 77 39.39 -13.23 4.52
C GLU A 77 38.53 -13.72 3.34
N LYS A 78 37.19 -13.70 3.50
CA LYS A 78 36.21 -14.11 2.49
C LYS A 78 35.08 -13.11 2.32
N CYS A 79 34.55 -13.02 1.10
CA CYS A 79 33.38 -12.22 0.80
C CYS A 79 32.11 -13.03 1.12
N ILE A 80 31.51 -12.72 2.27
CA ILE A 80 30.37 -13.44 2.84
C ILE A 80 29.20 -12.47 3.02
N ASP A 81 27.98 -12.95 2.79
CA ASP A 81 26.77 -12.20 3.15
C ASP A 81 26.72 -12.00 4.68
N PRO A 82 26.72 -10.75 5.19
CA PRO A 82 26.68 -10.50 6.63
C PRO A 82 25.28 -10.69 7.25
N CYS A 83 24.22 -10.94 6.49
CA CYS A 83 22.85 -11.03 7.02
C CYS A 83 22.56 -12.22 7.96
N PRO A 84 23.04 -13.45 7.68
CA PRO A 84 22.76 -14.59 8.54
C PRO A 84 23.23 -14.37 9.99
N GLY A 85 22.26 -14.29 10.91
CA GLY A 85 22.51 -14.09 12.34
C GLY A 85 22.65 -12.63 12.80
N SER A 86 22.52 -11.65 11.89
CA SER A 86 22.66 -10.23 12.23
C SER A 86 21.35 -9.55 12.65
N CYS A 87 20.20 -10.03 12.17
CA CYS A 87 18.89 -9.42 12.43
C CYS A 87 18.01 -10.27 13.32
N GLY A 88 17.08 -9.60 14.02
CA GLY A 88 16.10 -10.21 14.90
C GLY A 88 14.99 -10.96 14.17
N TYR A 89 14.18 -11.70 14.92
CA TYR A 89 13.10 -12.50 14.34
C TYR A 89 12.04 -11.61 13.68
N GLY A 90 11.67 -11.94 12.43
CA GLY A 90 10.68 -11.19 11.65
C GLY A 90 11.20 -9.88 11.03
N ALA A 91 12.49 -9.56 11.18
CA ALA A 91 13.12 -8.45 10.50
C ALA A 91 13.60 -8.83 9.09
N VAL A 92 13.54 -7.89 8.17
CA VAL A 92 14.14 -7.99 6.83
C VAL A 92 15.57 -7.49 6.91
N CYS A 93 16.53 -8.31 6.47
CA CYS A 93 17.93 -7.91 6.35
C CYS A 93 18.25 -7.47 4.93
N THR A 94 18.92 -6.33 4.80
CA THR A 94 19.48 -5.84 3.53
C THR A 94 20.92 -5.44 3.75
N VAL A 95 21.80 -5.63 2.76
CA VAL A 95 23.21 -5.25 2.89
C VAL A 95 23.42 -3.89 2.23
N ILE A 96 23.83 -2.90 3.03
CA ILE A 96 24.16 -1.56 2.55
C ILE A 96 25.61 -1.26 2.95
N ASN A 97 26.45 -0.97 1.96
CA ASN A 97 27.86 -0.66 2.17
C ASN A 97 28.58 -1.75 3.01
N HIS A 98 28.43 -3.01 2.60
CA HIS A 98 29.01 -4.19 3.26
C HIS A 98 28.54 -4.39 4.71
N SER A 99 27.46 -3.73 5.14
CA SER A 99 26.91 -3.81 6.49
C SER A 99 25.47 -4.30 6.46
N PRO A 100 25.08 -5.21 7.36
CA PRO A 100 23.70 -5.67 7.44
C PRO A 100 22.84 -4.57 8.07
N ILE A 101 21.73 -4.26 7.41
CA ILE A 101 20.72 -3.30 7.85
C ILE A 101 19.43 -4.09 8.09
N CYS A 102 18.96 -4.03 9.33
CA CYS A 102 17.75 -4.72 9.77
C CYS A 102 16.58 -3.75 9.84
N THR A 103 15.47 -4.09 9.21
CA THR A 103 14.23 -3.28 9.23
C THR A 103 13.01 -4.14 9.49
N CYS A 104 12.06 -3.65 10.28
CA CYS A 104 10.76 -4.30 10.39
C CYS A 104 9.94 -4.04 9.11
N PRO A 105 9.31 -5.08 8.54
CA PRO A 105 8.51 -4.94 7.33
C PRO A 105 7.27 -4.07 7.58
N GLU A 106 6.63 -3.63 6.50
CA GLU A 106 5.41 -2.83 6.58
C GLU A 106 4.32 -3.59 7.39
N GLY A 107 3.64 -2.86 8.28
CA GLY A 107 2.66 -3.45 9.19
C GLY A 107 3.24 -4.09 10.45
N TYR A 108 4.57 -4.07 10.65
CA TYR A 108 5.22 -4.57 11.87
C TYR A 108 5.89 -3.41 12.64
N ILE A 109 6.06 -3.61 13.96
CA ILE A 109 6.80 -2.74 14.88
C ILE A 109 7.70 -3.60 15.79
N GLY A 110 8.61 -2.94 16.50
CA GLY A 110 9.57 -3.59 17.38
C GLY A 110 10.99 -3.11 17.11
N ASP A 111 11.96 -3.87 17.61
CA ASP A 111 13.37 -3.64 17.37
C ASP A 111 13.86 -4.66 16.32
N ALA A 112 14.33 -4.18 15.18
CA ALA A 112 14.74 -5.03 14.06
C ALA A 112 15.98 -5.90 14.36
N PHE A 113 16.77 -5.60 15.39
CA PHE A 113 17.87 -6.45 15.86
C PHE A 113 17.41 -7.53 16.84
N SER A 114 16.25 -7.35 17.46
CA SER A 114 15.71 -8.26 18.48
C SER A 114 14.52 -9.06 17.94
N SER A 115 13.40 -8.38 17.66
CA SER A 115 12.21 -8.97 17.05
C SER A 115 11.22 -7.91 16.55
N CYS A 116 10.60 -8.21 15.41
CA CYS A 116 9.46 -7.47 14.86
C CYS A 116 8.16 -8.27 15.08
N TYR A 117 7.09 -7.56 15.45
CA TYR A 117 5.75 -8.13 15.66
C TYR A 117 4.69 -7.26 14.97
N PRO A 118 3.51 -7.81 14.63
CA PRO A 118 2.47 -7.05 13.95
C PRO A 118 2.10 -5.79 14.73
N LYS A 119 1.89 -4.69 14.01
CA LYS A 119 1.29 -3.48 14.57
C LYS A 119 -0.03 -3.87 15.22
N PRO A 120 -0.29 -3.42 16.46
CA PRO A 120 -1.63 -3.47 17.01
C PRO A 120 -2.60 -2.86 16.01
N PRO A 121 -3.83 -3.39 15.88
CA PRO A 121 -4.87 -2.69 15.15
C PRO A 121 -4.93 -1.26 15.71
N GLU A 122 -4.95 -0.26 14.81
CA GLU A 122 -5.12 1.11 15.25
C GLU A 122 -6.33 1.16 16.19
N PRO A 123 -6.21 1.77 17.38
CA PRO A 123 -7.35 1.92 18.24
C PRO A 123 -8.42 2.61 17.40
N VAL A 124 -9.53 1.93 17.19
CA VAL A 124 -10.73 2.54 16.64
C VAL A 124 -10.97 3.71 17.57
N GLN A 125 -10.65 4.92 17.12
CA GLN A 125 -10.96 6.10 17.89
C GLN A 125 -12.48 6.06 17.98
N ALA A 126 -12.99 5.63 19.13
CA ALA A 126 -14.31 6.03 19.55
C ALA A 126 -14.19 7.54 19.61
N THR A 127 -14.57 8.18 18.51
CA THR A 127 -14.86 9.60 18.48
C THR A 127 -15.67 9.87 19.73
N PRO A 128 -15.29 10.85 20.57
CA PRO A 128 -16.17 11.29 21.63
C PRO A 128 -17.54 11.47 20.99
N ILE A 129 -18.57 10.81 21.54
CA ILE A 129 -19.94 11.14 21.18
C ILE A 129 -20.10 12.54 21.78
N GLU A 130 -19.71 13.56 21.03
CA GLU A 130 -20.14 14.93 21.31
C GLU A 130 -21.65 14.87 21.25
N GLU A 131 -22.25 15.07 22.42
CA GLU A 131 -23.68 15.29 22.53
C GLU A 131 -24.06 16.43 21.58
N ASP A 132 -24.85 16.05 20.57
CA ASP A 132 -25.75 16.90 19.79
C ASP A 132 -25.14 17.91 18.79
N THR A 133 -24.14 17.49 18.00
CA THR A 133 -23.76 18.24 16.77
C THR A 133 -24.38 17.59 15.53
N CYS A 134 -25.70 17.58 15.44
CA CYS A 134 -26.38 17.22 14.20
C CYS A 134 -26.07 18.23 13.08
N ASN A 135 -25.16 17.89 12.18
CA ASN A 135 -24.87 18.67 10.96
C ASN A 135 -25.84 18.30 9.83
N CYS A 136 -27.13 18.58 10.01
CA CYS A 136 -28.17 18.27 9.03
C CYS A 136 -28.17 19.26 7.84
N VAL A 137 -28.60 18.80 6.66
CA VAL A 137 -28.75 19.68 5.49
C VAL A 137 -29.98 20.60 5.62
N PRO A 138 -30.11 21.66 4.79
CA PRO A 138 -31.33 22.47 4.79
C PRO A 138 -32.59 21.64 4.56
N ASN A 139 -33.66 22.00 5.27
CA ASN A 139 -34.94 21.28 5.30
C ASN A 139 -34.88 19.88 5.96
N ALA A 140 -33.87 19.64 6.80
CA ALA A 140 -33.83 18.51 7.72
C ALA A 140 -33.85 19.00 9.18
N GLU A 141 -34.37 18.16 10.07
CA GLU A 141 -34.35 18.36 11.52
C GLU A 141 -33.57 17.22 12.19
N CYS A 142 -32.86 17.54 13.26
CA CYS A 142 -32.23 16.53 14.11
C CYS A 142 -33.25 15.96 15.08
N ARG A 143 -33.38 14.64 15.11
CA ARG A 143 -34.18 13.92 16.08
C ARG A 143 -33.40 12.71 16.58
N ASP A 144 -33.09 12.68 17.88
CA ASP A 144 -32.31 11.61 18.52
C ASP A 144 -30.95 11.34 17.83
N GLY A 145 -30.26 12.40 17.39
CA GLY A 145 -28.99 12.30 16.67
C GLY A 145 -29.12 11.89 15.19
N VAL A 146 -30.35 11.74 14.68
CA VAL A 146 -30.62 11.38 13.28
C VAL A 146 -31.20 12.59 12.53
N CYS A 147 -30.60 12.92 11.39
CA CYS A 147 -31.14 13.95 10.50
C CYS A 147 -32.28 13.37 9.64
N LEU A 148 -33.48 13.90 9.82
CA LEU A 148 -34.68 13.51 9.08
C LEU A 148 -35.19 14.71 8.27
N CYS A 149 -35.66 14.49 7.04
CA CYS A 149 -36.28 15.58 6.28
C CYS A 149 -37.53 16.10 7.01
N LEU A 150 -37.72 17.43 6.99
CA LEU A 150 -38.95 18.06 7.45
C LEU A 150 -40.17 17.49 6.70
N PRO A 151 -41.39 17.59 7.28
CA PRO A 151 -42.60 17.23 6.59
C PRO A 151 -42.64 17.85 5.19
N ASP A 152 -43.07 17.07 4.21
CA ASP A 152 -43.19 17.46 2.80
C ASP A 152 -41.89 17.55 1.98
N TYR A 153 -40.75 17.28 2.60
CA TYR A 153 -39.46 17.09 1.92
C TYR A 153 -39.10 15.60 1.87
N TYR A 154 -38.37 15.21 0.82
CA TYR A 154 -37.98 13.84 0.54
C TYR A 154 -36.49 13.75 0.25
N GLY A 155 -35.88 12.63 0.60
CA GLY A 155 -34.46 12.36 0.38
C GLY A 155 -33.78 11.90 1.65
N ASP A 156 -32.53 12.31 1.81
CA ASP A 156 -31.66 11.93 2.91
C ASP A 156 -31.30 13.18 3.72
N GLY A 157 -31.54 13.16 5.03
CA GLY A 157 -31.34 14.29 5.94
C GLY A 157 -29.88 14.72 6.14
N TYR A 158 -28.92 13.92 5.69
CA TYR A 158 -27.49 14.24 5.68
C TYR A 158 -26.98 14.66 4.29
N VAL A 159 -27.70 14.34 3.21
CA VAL A 159 -27.24 14.59 1.83
C VAL A 159 -28.09 15.65 1.11
N SER A 160 -29.41 15.47 1.08
CA SER A 160 -30.33 16.38 0.39
C SER A 160 -31.78 16.08 0.76
N CYS A 161 -32.46 17.07 1.35
CA CYS A 161 -33.92 17.09 1.49
C CYS A 161 -34.51 18.03 0.44
N ARG A 162 -35.28 17.48 -0.50
CA ARG A 162 -35.87 18.20 -1.62
C ARG A 162 -37.40 18.23 -1.52
N PRO A 163 -38.05 19.35 -1.88
CA PRO A 163 -39.50 19.42 -1.93
C PRO A 163 -40.08 18.58 -3.08
N GLU A 164 -41.40 18.40 -3.10
CA GLU A 164 -42.10 17.73 -4.22
C GLU A 164 -41.89 18.47 -5.56
N CYS A 165 -41.86 19.81 -5.52
CA CYS A 165 -41.60 20.64 -6.69
C CYS A 165 -40.86 21.92 -6.32
N VAL A 166 -40.09 22.45 -7.27
CA VAL A 166 -39.54 23.81 -7.25
C VAL A 166 -40.08 24.65 -8.42
N GLN A 167 -40.53 24.00 -9.49
CA GLN A 167 -41.08 24.60 -10.70
C GLN A 167 -42.39 23.91 -11.09
N ASN A 168 -43.23 24.62 -11.86
CA ASN A 168 -44.48 24.07 -12.38
C ASN A 168 -44.26 22.81 -13.23
N SER A 169 -43.15 22.76 -13.99
CA SER A 169 -42.77 21.61 -14.81
C SER A 169 -42.49 20.34 -14.01
N ASP A 170 -42.20 20.44 -12.71
CA ASP A 170 -42.00 19.28 -11.84
C ASP A 170 -43.33 18.61 -11.48
N CYS A 171 -44.44 19.33 -11.67
CA CYS A 171 -45.78 18.85 -11.39
C CYS A 171 -46.43 18.22 -12.62
N PRO A 172 -47.46 17.36 -12.43
CA PRO A 172 -48.37 16.98 -13.50
C PRO A 172 -49.02 18.22 -14.16
N ARG A 173 -49.36 18.14 -15.46
CA ARG A 173 -49.92 19.27 -16.24
C ARG A 173 -51.20 19.89 -15.67
N ASN A 174 -51.95 19.12 -14.88
CA ASN A 174 -53.18 19.52 -14.20
C ASN A 174 -52.96 20.07 -12.77
N LYS A 175 -51.71 20.34 -12.38
CA LYS A 175 -51.33 20.88 -11.07
C LYS A 175 -50.29 21.98 -11.26
N ALA A 176 -50.18 22.86 -10.28
CA ALA A 176 -49.12 23.88 -10.23
C ALA A 176 -48.25 23.67 -8.99
N CYS A 177 -47.01 24.14 -9.06
CA CYS A 177 -46.13 24.14 -7.90
C CYS A 177 -46.50 25.32 -7.00
N ILE A 178 -47.20 25.03 -5.90
CA ILE A 178 -47.68 26.03 -4.95
C ILE A 178 -47.13 25.67 -3.58
N ARG A 179 -46.25 26.53 -3.06
CA ARG A 179 -45.56 26.32 -1.77
C ARG A 179 -44.91 24.93 -1.70
N ASN A 180 -44.05 24.63 -2.67
CA ASN A 180 -43.23 23.41 -2.71
C ASN A 180 -44.03 22.09 -2.84
N LYS A 181 -45.31 22.18 -3.22
CA LYS A 181 -46.22 21.05 -3.41
C LYS A 181 -46.96 21.16 -4.73
N CYS A 182 -47.18 20.03 -5.39
CA CYS A 182 -48.01 19.97 -6.58
C CYS A 182 -49.49 19.97 -6.18
N ARG A 183 -50.10 21.15 -6.24
CA ARG A 183 -51.49 21.38 -5.83
C ARG A 183 -52.34 21.82 -7.01
N ASN A 184 -53.64 21.57 -6.91
CA ASN A 184 -54.59 22.14 -7.85
C ASN A 184 -54.82 23.62 -7.49
N PRO A 185 -54.48 24.60 -8.35
CA PRO A 185 -54.76 26.01 -8.11
C PRO A 185 -56.26 26.37 -8.17
N CYS A 186 -57.13 25.49 -8.68
CA CYS A 186 -58.59 25.67 -8.65
C CYS A 186 -59.13 25.48 -7.23
N THR A 187 -59.25 26.59 -6.51
CA THR A 187 -59.87 26.67 -5.19
C THR A 187 -61.16 27.50 -5.27
N PRO A 188 -62.07 27.42 -4.29
CA PRO A 188 -63.28 28.26 -4.29
C PRO A 188 -62.92 29.74 -4.42
N GLY A 189 -63.49 30.43 -5.40
CA GLY A 189 -63.22 31.84 -5.70
C GLY A 189 -62.06 32.09 -6.69
N THR A 190 -61.39 31.05 -7.20
CA THR A 190 -60.38 31.22 -8.26
C THR A 190 -61.01 31.62 -9.60
N CYS A 191 -62.18 31.09 -9.93
CA CYS A 191 -63.01 31.53 -11.06
C CYS A 191 -64.26 32.24 -10.56
N GLY A 192 -64.94 32.96 -11.46
CA GLY A 192 -66.19 33.66 -11.19
C GLY A 192 -67.32 32.71 -10.80
N GLU A 193 -68.36 33.25 -10.19
CA GLU A 193 -69.51 32.44 -9.77
C GLU A 193 -70.15 31.71 -10.95
N GLY A 194 -70.36 30.40 -10.81
CA GLY A 194 -70.92 29.55 -11.87
C GLY A 194 -69.95 29.18 -13.01
N ALA A 195 -68.67 29.56 -12.94
CA ALA A 195 -67.66 29.16 -13.92
C ALA A 195 -67.00 27.81 -13.57
N ILE A 196 -66.60 27.06 -14.60
CA ILE A 196 -65.76 25.86 -14.49
C ILE A 196 -64.30 26.30 -14.37
N CYS A 197 -63.57 25.70 -13.43
CA CYS A 197 -62.14 25.88 -13.28
C CYS A 197 -61.39 24.62 -13.70
N ASP A 198 -60.59 24.75 -14.75
CA ASP A 198 -59.65 23.72 -15.21
C ASP A 198 -58.21 24.20 -15.06
N VAL A 199 -57.26 23.25 -15.01
CA VAL A 199 -55.83 23.55 -14.98
C VAL A 199 -55.19 23.03 -16.24
N VAL A 200 -54.70 23.96 -17.07
CA VAL A 200 -54.07 23.65 -18.35
C VAL A 200 -52.65 24.20 -18.33
N ASN A 201 -51.67 23.31 -18.52
CA ASN A 201 -50.24 23.65 -18.46
C ASN A 201 -49.86 24.41 -17.17
N HIS A 202 -50.33 23.90 -16.03
CA HIS A 202 -50.09 24.49 -14.70
C HIS A 202 -50.74 25.86 -14.45
N ALA A 203 -51.51 26.38 -15.41
CA ALA A 203 -52.24 27.64 -15.29
C ALA A 203 -53.74 27.39 -15.15
N VAL A 204 -54.42 28.28 -14.43
CA VAL A 204 -55.88 28.24 -14.29
C VAL A 204 -56.53 28.69 -15.59
N MET A 205 -57.54 27.95 -16.02
CA MET A 205 -58.40 28.27 -17.15
C MET A 205 -59.86 28.25 -16.70
N CYS A 206 -60.49 29.42 -16.68
CA CYS A 206 -61.90 29.58 -16.32
C CYS A 206 -62.76 29.60 -17.58
N SER A 207 -63.85 28.83 -17.59
CA SER A 207 -64.82 28.83 -18.69
C SER A 207 -66.27 28.82 -18.18
N CYS A 208 -67.19 29.41 -18.95
CA CYS A 208 -68.60 29.31 -18.63
C CYS A 208 -69.16 27.98 -19.15
N PRO A 209 -69.89 27.19 -18.33
CA PRO A 209 -70.49 25.94 -18.76
C PRO A 209 -71.49 26.15 -19.91
N PRO A 210 -71.79 25.11 -20.71
CA PRO A 210 -72.76 25.18 -21.80
C PRO A 210 -74.11 25.76 -21.35
N GLY A 211 -74.69 26.68 -22.13
CA GLY A 211 -75.95 27.35 -21.81
C GLY A 211 -75.81 28.61 -20.95
N THR A 212 -74.58 29.02 -20.60
CA THR A 212 -74.29 30.26 -19.88
C THR A 212 -73.38 31.20 -20.69
N THR A 213 -73.43 32.50 -20.38
CA THR A 213 -72.62 33.57 -20.99
C THR A 213 -72.14 34.54 -19.90
N GLY A 214 -71.15 35.38 -20.20
CA GLY A 214 -70.57 36.33 -19.25
C GLY A 214 -69.05 36.23 -19.18
N SER A 215 -68.48 36.69 -18.06
CA SER A 215 -67.05 36.62 -17.81
C SER A 215 -66.75 35.46 -16.86
N PRO A 216 -65.99 34.43 -17.29
CA PRO A 216 -65.63 33.29 -16.44
C PRO A 216 -64.82 33.65 -15.18
N PHE A 217 -64.25 34.85 -15.11
CA PHE A 217 -63.53 35.35 -13.93
C PHE A 217 -64.40 36.19 -12.98
N VAL A 218 -65.62 36.54 -13.38
CA VAL A 218 -66.55 37.36 -12.59
C VAL A 218 -67.80 36.57 -12.25
N GLN A 219 -68.60 36.23 -13.26
CA GLN A 219 -69.85 35.47 -13.11
C GLN A 219 -70.33 34.96 -14.48
N CYS A 220 -70.84 33.74 -14.51
CA CYS A 220 -71.55 33.15 -15.65
C CYS A 220 -73.06 33.20 -15.39
N LYS A 221 -73.82 33.76 -16.32
CA LYS A 221 -75.29 33.87 -16.26
C LYS A 221 -75.96 33.06 -17.39
N PRO A 222 -77.18 32.55 -17.21
CA PRO A 222 -77.89 31.83 -18.28
C PRO A 222 -78.07 32.68 -19.54
N ILE A 223 -77.96 32.05 -20.71
CA ILE A 223 -78.26 32.70 -22.00
C ILE A 223 -79.77 32.95 -22.06
N GLN A 224 -80.18 34.22 -22.05
CA GLN A 224 -81.55 34.63 -22.29
C GLN A 224 -81.73 34.77 -23.80
N TYR A 225 -82.56 33.93 -24.42
CA TYR A 225 -83.01 34.15 -25.79
C TYR A 225 -84.15 35.15 -25.73
N GLU A 226 -83.94 36.38 -26.21
CA GLU A 226 -85.08 37.25 -26.52
C GLU A 226 -85.88 36.57 -27.64
N PRO A 227 -87.21 36.42 -27.50
CA PRO A 227 -88.01 35.90 -28.60
C PRO A 227 -87.91 36.90 -29.76
N VAL A 228 -87.30 36.46 -30.86
CA VAL A 228 -87.36 37.17 -32.14
C VAL A 228 -88.82 37.13 -32.58
N TYR A 229 -89.55 38.22 -32.32
CA TYR A 229 -90.86 38.42 -32.93
C TYR A 229 -90.63 38.77 -34.40
N THR A 230 -90.87 37.79 -35.28
CA THR A 230 -91.16 37.98 -36.71
C THR A 230 -92.47 37.32 -37.04
#